data_AF-A0A7V3D571-F1
#
_entry.id   AF-A0A7V3D571-F1
#
_cell.length_a   1.000
_cell.length_b   1.000
_cell.length_c   1.000
_cell.angle_alpha   90.00
_cell.angle_beta   90.00
_cell.angle_gamma   90.00
#
_symmetry.space_group_name_H-M   'P 1'
#
loop_
_entity.id
_entity.type
_entity.pdbx_description
1 polymer ?
#
loop_
_entity_poly.entity_id
_entity_poly.type
_entity_poly.pdbx_seq_one_letter_code
_entity_poly.pdbx_strand_id
1 'polypeptide(L)'
;MKKRLTGAAMLLCVAGLLTALLVHADARKSADPKAPPLKLVASRIVHVTVYQNDALVTREVDVPEGTGTVELVVSPLPAQTVNTSLYTEGGEGLRVLTTRFRLRPVKEDVREEV
;
A
#
# COMPACT_ATOMS: atom_id res chain seq x y z
N MET A 1 -22.23 28.34 57.71
CA MET A 1 -20.92 28.43 57.03
C MET A 1 -20.81 27.35 55.96
N LYS A 2 -20.42 27.75 54.74
CA LYS A 2 -19.70 26.98 53.70
C LYS A 2 -20.38 25.73 53.06
N LYS A 3 -21.20 25.92 52.01
CA LYS A 3 -21.47 24.89 50.98
C LYS A 3 -21.83 25.51 49.61
N ARG A 4 -20.88 26.19 48.94
CA ARG A 4 -21.04 26.64 47.53
C ARG A 4 -19.67 26.80 46.86
N LEU A 5 -18.96 25.71 46.53
CA LEU A 5 -17.72 25.84 45.74
C LEU A 5 -17.22 24.53 45.08
N THR A 6 -18.09 23.73 44.47
CA THR A 6 -17.64 22.50 43.76
C THR A 6 -18.14 22.37 42.32
N GLY A 7 -19.03 23.25 41.83
CA GLY A 7 -19.59 23.14 40.47
C GLY A 7 -18.75 23.77 39.35
N ALA A 8 -17.92 24.78 39.65
CA ALA A 8 -17.24 25.57 38.61
C ALA A 8 -15.97 24.90 38.04
N ALA A 9 -15.27 24.06 38.81
CA ALA A 9 -14.02 23.44 38.39
C ALA A 9 -14.23 22.30 37.36
N MET A 10 -15.37 21.61 37.41
CA MET A 10 -15.65 20.47 36.52
C MET A 10 -16.03 20.92 35.10
N LEU A 11 -16.67 22.08 34.95
CA LEU A 11 -17.06 22.65 33.66
C LEU A 11 -15.86 23.18 32.84
N LEU A 12 -14.83 23.69 33.51
CA LEU A 12 -13.60 24.17 32.86
C LEU A 12 -12.74 23.03 32.29
N CYS A 13 -12.69 21.87 32.96
CA CYS A 13 -11.94 20.70 32.46
C CYS A 13 -12.62 20.05 31.25
N VAL A 14 -13.96 20.01 31.20
CA VAL A 14 -14.69 19.45 30.05
C VAL A 14 -14.59 20.37 28.83
N ALA A 15 -14.64 21.70 29.03
CA ALA A 15 -14.48 22.67 27.95
C ALA A 15 -13.07 22.64 27.32
N GLY A 16 -12.01 22.47 28.13
CA GLY A 16 -10.63 22.36 27.65
C GLY A 16 -10.33 21.06 26.89
N LEU A 17 -10.99 19.95 27.28
CA LEU A 17 -10.84 18.68 26.58
C LEU A 17 -11.58 18.68 25.22
N LEU A 18 -12.70 19.40 25.13
CA LEU A 18 -13.49 19.52 23.90
C LEU A 18 -12.80 20.40 22.84
N THR A 19 -12.08 21.46 23.25
CA THR A 19 -11.29 22.30 22.32
C THR A 19 -10.02 21.61 21.83
N ALA A 20 -9.38 20.77 22.65
CA ALA A 20 -8.21 19.98 22.23
C ALA A 20 -8.54 18.90 21.18
N LEU A 21 -9.78 18.36 21.22
CA LEU A 21 -10.28 17.39 20.24
C LEU A 21 -10.66 18.03 18.89
N LEU A 22 -11.08 19.28 18.87
CA LEU A 22 -11.42 19.99 17.62
C LEU A 22 -10.18 20.48 16.85
N VAL A 23 -9.09 20.83 17.55
CA VAL A 23 -7.84 21.29 16.88
C VAL A 23 -7.06 20.14 16.21
N HIS A 24 -7.23 18.89 16.68
CA HIS A 24 -6.58 17.71 16.08
C HIS A 24 -7.27 17.16 14.81
N ALA A 25 -8.39 17.74 14.38
CA ALA A 25 -9.15 17.25 13.22
C ALA A 25 -8.57 17.68 11.86
N ASP A 26 -7.73 18.72 11.81
CA ASP A 26 -7.31 19.38 10.56
C ASP A 26 -6.00 18.83 9.94
N ALA A 27 -5.33 17.86 10.58
CA ALA A 27 -4.05 17.31 10.10
C ALA A 27 -4.19 16.14 9.10
N ARG A 28 -5.31 16.02 8.37
CA ARG A 28 -5.57 14.90 7.43
C ARG A 28 -5.75 15.32 5.97
N LYS A 29 -5.13 16.42 5.52
CA LYS A 29 -5.27 16.81 4.12
C LYS A 29 -4.02 17.44 3.52
N SER A 30 -3.01 16.58 3.35
CA SER A 30 -1.97 16.80 2.34
C SER A 30 -1.78 15.49 1.58
N ALA A 31 -2.71 15.21 0.67
CA ALA A 31 -2.50 14.27 -0.41
C ALA A 31 -2.06 15.10 -1.61
N ASP A 32 -0.80 14.98 -1.99
CA ASP A 32 -0.22 15.62 -3.16
C ASP A 32 -0.74 14.89 -4.43
N PRO A 33 -1.48 15.56 -5.34
CA PRO A 33 -2.24 14.87 -6.38
C PRO A 33 -1.43 14.67 -7.67
N LYS A 34 -0.21 14.10 -7.59
CA LYS A 34 0.61 13.93 -8.81
C LYS A 34 1.60 12.76 -8.83
N ALA A 35 1.25 11.62 -8.24
CA ALA A 35 1.84 10.34 -8.63
C ALA A 35 0.74 9.50 -9.31
N PRO A 36 0.97 8.89 -10.49
CA PRO A 36 0.03 7.95 -11.07
C PRO A 36 -0.26 6.83 -10.06
N PRO A 37 -1.54 6.52 -9.77
CA PRO A 37 -1.87 5.49 -8.79
C PRO A 37 -1.32 4.13 -9.26
N LEU A 38 -0.56 3.46 -8.38
CA LEU A 38 -0.03 2.14 -8.65
C LEU A 38 -1.16 1.13 -8.84
N LYS A 39 -1.15 0.43 -9.98
CA LYS A 39 -2.23 -0.48 -10.32
C LYS A 39 -2.00 -1.84 -9.69
N LEU A 40 -2.83 -2.17 -8.69
CA LEU A 40 -2.86 -3.51 -8.11
C LEU A 40 -3.54 -4.46 -9.10
N VAL A 41 -2.85 -5.55 -9.45
CA VAL A 41 -3.34 -6.54 -10.41
C VAL A 41 -3.34 -7.93 -9.78
N ALA A 42 -4.47 -8.62 -9.94
CA ALA A 42 -4.60 -10.02 -9.59
C ALA A 42 -3.80 -10.89 -10.55
N SER A 43 -3.32 -12.04 -10.09
CA SER A 43 -2.60 -12.98 -10.95
C SER A 43 -2.99 -14.41 -10.66
N ARG A 44 -2.99 -15.23 -11.70
CA ARG A 44 -3.39 -16.64 -11.65
C ARG A 44 -2.17 -17.54 -11.71
N ILE A 45 -2.16 -18.61 -10.93
CA ILE A 45 -1.14 -19.66 -11.04
C ILE A 45 -1.49 -20.54 -12.24
N VAL A 46 -0.54 -20.72 -13.16
CA VAL A 46 -0.72 -21.54 -14.37
C VAL A 46 0.13 -22.79 -14.39
N HIS A 47 1.26 -22.78 -13.68
CA HIS A 47 2.16 -23.92 -13.59
C HIS A 47 2.90 -23.94 -12.25
N VAL A 48 3.14 -25.15 -11.73
CA VAL A 48 3.91 -25.36 -10.51
C VAL A 48 4.83 -26.56 -10.70
N THR A 49 6.14 -26.34 -10.57
CA THR A 49 7.13 -27.42 -10.50
C THR A 49 7.62 -27.56 -9.07
N VAL A 50 7.42 -28.73 -8.46
CA VAL A 50 7.84 -29.01 -7.08
C VAL A 50 9.23 -29.65 -7.05
N TYR A 51 10.13 -29.09 -6.24
CA TYR A 51 11.43 -29.64 -5.88
C TYR A 51 11.42 -30.07 -4.41
N GLN A 52 12.54 -30.63 -3.93
CA GLN A 52 12.61 -31.19 -2.58
C GLN A 52 12.29 -30.19 -1.47
N ASN A 53 12.77 -28.94 -1.60
CA ASN A 53 12.62 -27.91 -0.56
C ASN A 53 11.84 -26.67 -1.03
N ASP A 54 11.64 -26.52 -2.34
CA ASP A 54 11.09 -25.33 -2.97
C ASP A 54 10.12 -25.70 -4.09
N ALA A 55 9.33 -24.73 -4.54
CA ALA A 55 8.51 -24.86 -5.74
C ALA A 55 8.73 -23.66 -6.66
N LEU A 56 8.87 -23.93 -7.96
CA LEU A 56 8.82 -22.90 -8.98
C LEU A 56 7.35 -22.69 -9.37
N VAL A 57 6.83 -21.50 -9.10
CA VAL A 57 5.43 -21.13 -9.36
C VAL A 57 5.37 -20.12 -10.50
N THR A 58 4.78 -20.51 -11.62
CA THR A 58 4.54 -19.63 -12.77
C THR A 58 3.15 -19.03 -12.68
N ARG A 59 3.06 -17.72 -12.90
CA ARG A 59 1.80 -16.97 -12.82
C ARG A 59 1.62 -16.10 -14.03
N GLU A 60 0.38 -16.01 -14.48
CA GLU A 60 -0.05 -15.05 -15.49
C GLU A 60 -0.68 -13.82 -14.84
N VAL A 61 -0.41 -12.66 -15.43
CA VAL A 61 -0.89 -11.36 -14.99
C VAL A 61 -1.48 -10.64 -16.18
N ASP A 62 -2.75 -10.25 -16.07
CA ASP A 62 -3.42 -9.50 -17.13
C ASP A 62 -2.92 -8.06 -17.14
N VAL A 63 -2.33 -7.64 -18.26
CA VAL A 63 -1.91 -6.25 -18.47
C VAL A 63 -3.09 -5.48 -19.08
N PRO A 64 -3.56 -4.40 -18.46
CA PRO A 64 -4.61 -3.57 -19.02
C PRO A 64 -4.22 -3.00 -20.37
N GLU A 65 -5.16 -2.95 -21.30
CA GLU A 65 -4.97 -2.29 -22.59
C GLU A 65 -4.56 -0.82 -22.38
N GLY A 66 -3.60 -0.38 -23.18
CA GLY A 66 -3.07 0.96 -23.12
C GLY A 66 -1.78 1.10 -23.93
N THR A 67 -1.36 2.34 -24.13
CA THR A 67 -0.10 2.66 -24.80
C THR A 67 0.92 3.16 -23.78
N GLY A 68 2.19 2.77 -23.96
CA GLY A 68 3.31 3.25 -23.14
C GLY A 68 3.66 2.33 -21.98
N THR A 69 4.39 2.89 -21.01
CA THR A 69 4.90 2.14 -19.85
C THR A 69 3.87 2.17 -18.73
N VAL A 70 3.61 1.00 -18.12
CA VAL A 70 2.76 0.86 -16.94
C VAL A 70 3.51 0.13 -15.83
N GLU A 71 3.39 0.60 -14.60
CA GLU A 71 3.84 -0.11 -13.41
C GLU A 71 2.68 -0.91 -12.80
N LEU A 72 2.88 -2.20 -12.61
CA LEU A 72 1.89 -3.11 -12.05
C LEU A 72 2.40 -3.70 -10.74
N VAL A 73 1.53 -3.73 -9.74
CA VAL A 73 1.80 -4.38 -8.45
C VAL A 73 1.05 -5.69 -8.42
N VAL A 74 1.79 -6.80 -8.36
CA VAL A 74 1.22 -8.15 -8.31
C VAL A 74 1.15 -8.63 -6.87
N SER A 75 -0.06 -8.87 -6.37
CA SER A 75 -0.26 -9.41 -5.02
C SER A 75 -1.58 -10.20 -4.91
N PRO A 76 -1.69 -11.15 -3.95
CA PRO A 76 -0.65 -11.63 -3.05
C PRO A 76 0.35 -12.55 -3.77
N LEU A 77 1.59 -12.61 -3.27
CA LEU A 77 2.61 -13.61 -3.66
C LEU A 77 2.60 -14.79 -2.66
N PRO A 78 3.20 -15.95 -3.00
CA PRO A 78 3.41 -17.03 -2.03
C PRO A 78 4.06 -16.50 -0.75
N ALA A 79 3.62 -17.02 0.41
CA ALA A 79 4.04 -16.51 1.71
C ALA A 79 5.57 -16.53 1.92
N GLN A 80 6.25 -17.51 1.33
CA GLN A 80 7.70 -17.64 1.32
C GLN A 80 8.20 -17.49 -0.11
N THR A 81 8.41 -16.26 -0.53
CA THR A 81 8.96 -15.94 -1.86
C THR A 81 10.43 -15.57 -1.73
N VAL A 82 11.30 -16.22 -2.51
CA VAL A 82 12.74 -15.92 -2.56
C VAL A 82 12.99 -14.84 -3.61
N ASN A 83 13.43 -13.65 -3.19
CA ASN A 83 13.61 -12.50 -4.09
C ASN A 83 14.50 -12.81 -5.32
N THR A 84 15.60 -13.52 -5.11
CA THR A 84 16.57 -13.84 -6.17
C THR A 84 16.07 -14.85 -7.18
N SER A 85 14.90 -15.47 -6.97
CA SER A 85 14.30 -16.41 -7.92
C SER A 85 13.16 -15.80 -8.74
N LEU A 86 12.79 -14.53 -8.51
CA LEU A 86 11.78 -13.87 -9.34
C LEU A 86 12.36 -13.53 -10.71
N TYR A 87 11.69 -14.01 -11.73
CA TYR A 87 11.86 -13.57 -13.11
C TYR A 87 10.48 -13.33 -13.70
N THR A 88 10.46 -12.51 -14.75
CA THR A 88 9.26 -12.19 -15.49
C THR A 88 9.60 -12.14 -16.97
N GLU A 89 8.62 -12.49 -17.78
CA GLU A 89 8.71 -12.40 -19.22
C GLU A 89 7.47 -11.67 -19.74
N GLY A 90 7.64 -10.95 -20.84
CA GLY A 90 6.53 -10.31 -21.52
C GLY A 90 5.84 -11.31 -22.44
N GLY A 91 4.50 -11.31 -22.42
CA GLY A 91 3.70 -12.00 -23.42
C GLY A 91 3.69 -11.24 -24.76
N GLU A 92 2.73 -11.57 -25.62
CA GLU A 92 2.62 -11.01 -26.97
C GLU A 92 2.63 -9.47 -27.00
N GLY A 93 3.65 -8.89 -27.63
CA GLY A 93 3.79 -7.43 -27.80
C GLY A 93 4.16 -6.67 -26.53
N LEU A 94 4.37 -7.36 -25.40
CA LEU A 94 4.74 -6.73 -24.13
C LEU A 94 6.23 -6.91 -23.86
N ARG A 95 6.87 -5.86 -23.34
CA ARG A 95 8.25 -5.90 -22.87
C ARG A 95 8.31 -5.55 -21.41
N VAL A 96 8.88 -6.45 -20.60
CA VAL A 96 9.20 -6.14 -19.22
C VAL A 96 10.50 -5.36 -19.17
N LEU A 97 10.47 -4.18 -18.53
CA LEU A 97 11.65 -3.33 -18.34
C LEU A 97 12.37 -3.62 -17.02
N THR A 98 11.61 -3.85 -15.96
CA THR A 98 12.16 -4.08 -14.62
C THR A 98 11.21 -4.93 -13.79
N THR A 99 11.77 -5.70 -12.86
CA THR A 99 11.04 -6.45 -11.85
C THR A 99 11.61 -6.13 -10.48
N ARG A 100 10.73 -5.81 -9.54
CA ARG A 100 11.12 -5.49 -8.17
C ARG A 100 10.25 -6.22 -7.17
N PHE A 101 10.88 -6.94 -6.26
CA PHE A 101 10.21 -7.52 -5.10
C PHE A 101 10.19 -6.54 -3.93
N ARG A 102 9.10 -6.55 -3.16
CA ARG A 102 8.95 -5.76 -1.92
C ARG A 102 8.21 -6.62 -0.89
N LEU A 103 8.73 -6.65 0.34
CA LEU A 103 8.10 -7.37 1.47
C LEU A 103 6.97 -6.59 2.14
N ARG A 104 7.03 -5.25 2.07
CA ARG A 104 5.96 -4.40 2.60
C ARG A 104 4.95 -4.12 1.49
N PRO A 105 3.64 -4.28 1.76
CA PRO A 105 2.60 -3.84 0.85
C PRO A 105 2.86 -2.39 0.45
N VAL A 106 2.66 -2.07 -0.83
CA VAL A 106 2.80 -0.69 -1.29
C VAL A 106 1.62 0.10 -0.74
N LYS A 107 1.88 0.85 0.34
CA LYS A 107 1.20 2.14 0.54
C LYS A 107 1.89 3.05 -0.47
N GLU A 108 1.14 3.62 -1.40
CA GLU A 108 1.55 4.54 -2.48
C GLU A 108 2.98 5.09 -2.32
N ASP A 109 3.87 4.85 -3.29
CA ASP A 109 5.29 5.21 -3.21
C ASP A 109 5.44 6.74 -3.26
N VAL A 110 5.69 7.37 -2.10
CA VAL A 110 5.78 8.84 -1.90
C VAL A 110 7.17 9.42 -2.24
N ARG A 111 7.94 8.79 -3.13
CA ARG A 111 9.29 9.29 -3.47
C ARG A 111 9.23 10.25 -4.65
N GLU A 112 9.86 11.41 -4.50
CA GLU A 112 10.05 12.36 -5.60
C GLU A 112 10.96 11.76 -6.68
N GLU A 113 10.56 11.96 -7.93
CA GLU A 113 11.38 11.69 -9.11
C GLU A 113 12.37 12.86 -9.28
N VAL A 114 13.67 12.56 -9.36
CA VAL A 114 14.77 13.54 -9.50
C VAL A 114 15.17 13.75 -10.95
#